data_AF-A0A0C2G484-F1
#
_entry.id   AF-A0A0C2G484-F1
#
_cell.length_a   1.000
_cell.length_b   1.000
_cell.length_c   1.000
_cell.angle_alpha   90.00
_cell.angle_beta   90.00
_cell.angle_gamma   90.00
#
_symmetry.space_group_name_H-M   'P 1'
#
loop_
_entity.id
_entity.type
_entity.pdbx_description
1 polymer ?
#
loop_
_entity_poly.entity_id
_entity_poly.type
_entity_poly.pdbx_seq_one_letter_code
_entity_poly.pdbx_strand_id
1 'polypeptide(L)'
;MEQRLREIEAIVDGLDDLVSTGRNLVRYDMVQMRCRGDEKRQRCVFTLSDQLVLTSVRRKNPMKNSRLITQSADFLDSNRFKLIIKISLDDVEIAKDTLKVLQETEQTIDVAREDEKVIRKVIELANLIKGNKEKLMNVLEEMDSENTLRLRSLNEQMTSNPELTTVYLAVATVNGVETVPLEFGNAEKRAVWETAFREAKTALVNQQISAPPAQLKSVIAHQTRPGLQLCAATVVPGKRPDSAPYIWLCASDKFSGQVAVVSLENGDPCIESCAGIGNAAVTAVCTVPPPTSSGESSDSDDDSNSGQLSVWIGNDDGEVFVVNSTERVRTRARERVARLTYPVTAITAVAGYVFVATASTTSVQLLRFHTSAERSWELDSPTTISHSLTKPILAMCQVGRRLVLASGPQIHALDTEGSVWEAPVDVLTSTDSLSLMTSSGSVLFCCGKKSTNVQVVDVFSLKVFNHFGIAACVRNQLAGREDIIREHKMGCLRISCITVATSQLWIGTSAGFIITTPLHCAKTQPNPPLSGRVGFLRIRLLLWLEESEEL
;
A
#
# COMPACT_ATOMS: atom_id res chain seq x y z
N MET A 1 15.03 -23.20 -3.70
CA MET A 1 13.83 -22.45 -3.25
C MET A 1 12.91 -22.12 -4.41
N GLU A 2 13.43 -21.61 -5.53
CA GLU A 2 12.65 -21.31 -6.74
C GLU A 2 11.84 -22.47 -7.31
N GLN A 3 12.35 -23.71 -7.22
CA GLN A 3 11.61 -24.89 -7.69
C GLN A 3 10.26 -25.06 -6.98
N ARG A 4 10.19 -24.79 -5.66
CA ARG A 4 8.93 -24.84 -4.92
C ARG A 4 7.96 -23.73 -5.32
N LEU A 5 8.47 -22.56 -5.70
CA LEU A 5 7.63 -21.48 -6.21
C LEU A 5 7.05 -21.83 -7.59
N ARG A 6 7.86 -22.40 -8.49
CA ARG A 6 7.38 -22.90 -9.79
C ARG A 6 6.33 -24.00 -9.64
N GLU A 7 6.51 -24.90 -8.67
CA GLU A 7 5.50 -25.91 -8.34
C GLU A 7 4.16 -25.27 -7.91
N ILE A 8 4.20 -24.24 -7.07
CA ILE A 8 2.99 -23.52 -6.63
C ILE A 8 2.32 -22.79 -7.79
N GLU A 9 3.11 -22.07 -8.59
CA GLU A 9 2.63 -21.34 -9.77
C GLU A 9 1.95 -22.30 -10.76
N ALA A 10 2.50 -23.51 -10.95
CA ALA A 10 1.90 -24.53 -11.82
C ALA A 10 0.59 -25.16 -11.30
N ILE A 11 0.36 -25.18 -9.97
CA ILE A 11 -0.86 -25.77 -9.38
C ILE A 11 -1.98 -24.75 -9.09
N VAL A 12 -1.66 -23.46 -9.06
CA VAL A 12 -2.61 -22.37 -8.80
C VAL A 12 -3.01 -21.72 -10.11
N ASP A 13 -4.24 -22.01 -10.56
CA ASP A 13 -4.82 -21.41 -11.75
C ASP A 13 -4.99 -19.88 -11.58
N GLY A 14 -4.42 -19.13 -12.52
CA GLY A 14 -4.41 -17.66 -12.56
C GLY A 14 -3.36 -16.99 -11.67
N LEU A 15 -2.37 -17.73 -11.17
CA LEU A 15 -1.23 -17.16 -10.46
C LEU A 15 -0.03 -17.03 -11.40
N ASP A 16 0.37 -15.79 -11.64
CA ASP A 16 1.56 -15.45 -12.43
C ASP A 16 2.54 -14.60 -11.59
N ASP A 17 3.79 -14.52 -12.05
CA ASP A 17 4.90 -13.77 -11.46
C ASP A 17 5.15 -14.11 -9.99
N LEU A 18 5.13 -15.41 -9.66
CA LEU A 18 5.44 -15.87 -8.30
C LEU A 18 6.95 -16.09 -8.12
N VAL A 19 7.68 -16.52 -9.15
CA VAL A 19 9.12 -16.77 -9.03
C VAL A 19 9.89 -15.45 -9.07
N SER A 20 10.59 -15.13 -7.99
CA SER A 20 11.44 -13.94 -7.86
C SER A 20 12.67 -14.27 -7.04
N THR A 21 13.79 -13.60 -7.32
CA THR A 21 14.99 -13.66 -6.47
C THR A 21 14.63 -13.18 -5.06
N GLY A 22 15.06 -13.93 -4.03
CA GLY A 22 14.76 -13.62 -2.63
C GLY A 22 13.35 -13.98 -2.14
N ARG A 23 12.42 -14.40 -3.00
CA ARG A 23 11.10 -14.89 -2.56
C ARG A 23 11.19 -16.36 -2.13
N ASN A 24 10.53 -16.70 -1.04
CA ASN A 24 10.38 -18.09 -0.62
C ASN A 24 9.01 -18.35 0.00
N LEU A 25 8.53 -19.58 -0.15
CA LEU A 25 7.36 -20.06 0.58
C LEU A 25 7.74 -20.25 2.06
N VAL A 26 7.02 -19.59 2.95
CA VAL A 26 7.15 -19.78 4.40
C VAL A 26 6.28 -20.97 4.83
N ARG A 27 4.99 -20.95 4.46
CA ARG A 27 4.02 -21.99 4.83
C ARG A 27 2.74 -21.89 4.02
N TYR A 28 1.89 -22.90 4.14
CA TYR A 28 0.52 -22.84 3.65
C TYR A 28 -0.44 -23.44 4.68
N ASP A 29 -1.63 -22.84 4.83
CA ASP A 29 -2.62 -23.22 5.84
C ASP A 29 -4.03 -23.28 5.24
N MET A 30 -4.84 -24.20 5.77
CA MET A 30 -6.25 -24.32 5.40
C MET A 30 -7.09 -23.45 6.33
N VAL A 31 -7.88 -22.56 5.74
CA VAL A 31 -8.73 -21.60 6.45
C VAL A 31 -10.15 -21.65 5.91
N GLN A 32 -11.11 -21.23 6.73
CA GLN A 32 -12.47 -20.95 6.30
C GLN A 32 -12.64 -19.46 6.13
N MET A 33 -13.29 -19.07 5.04
CA MET A 33 -13.62 -17.68 4.74
C MET A 33 -15.09 -17.58 4.35
N ARG A 34 -15.75 -16.51 4.80
CA ARG A 34 -17.11 -16.17 4.35
C ARG A 34 -17.05 -15.64 2.93
N CYS A 35 -17.89 -16.16 2.05
CA CYS A 35 -18.02 -15.71 0.67
C CYS A 35 -19.25 -14.81 0.51
N ARG A 36 -19.37 -14.11 -0.64
CA ARG A 36 -20.60 -13.38 -1.01
C ARG A 36 -21.79 -14.37 -0.95
N GLY A 37 -22.71 -14.16 0.01
CA GLY A 37 -23.81 -15.09 0.33
C GLY A 37 -23.72 -15.77 1.70
N ASP A 38 -22.76 -15.38 2.56
CA ASP A 38 -22.56 -15.85 3.95
C ASP A 38 -22.20 -17.34 4.12
N GLU A 39 -21.99 -18.07 3.01
CA GLU A 39 -21.44 -19.42 3.05
C GLU A 39 -19.95 -19.44 3.43
N LYS A 40 -19.60 -20.22 4.46
CA LYS A 40 -18.20 -20.55 4.78
C LYS A 40 -17.66 -21.54 3.76
N ARG A 41 -16.56 -21.20 3.11
CA ARG A 41 -15.87 -22.12 2.18
C ARG A 41 -14.41 -22.30 2.58
N GLN A 42 -13.90 -23.50 2.36
CA GLN A 42 -12.49 -23.81 2.57
C GLN A 42 -11.61 -23.10 1.53
N ARG A 43 -10.51 -22.53 2.00
CA ARG A 43 -9.52 -21.77 1.26
C ARG A 43 -8.13 -22.15 1.73
N CYS A 44 -7.14 -21.96 0.88
CA CYS A 44 -5.75 -22.11 1.28
C CYS A 44 -5.05 -20.76 1.21
N VAL A 45 -4.40 -20.39 2.30
CA VAL A 45 -3.49 -19.25 2.37
C VAL A 45 -2.07 -19.76 2.21
N PHE A 46 -1.35 -19.24 1.23
CA PHE A 46 0.09 -19.42 1.10
C PHE A 46 0.76 -18.15 1.62
N THR A 47 1.59 -18.30 2.65
CA THR A 47 2.40 -17.23 3.20
C THR A 47 3.78 -17.33 2.58
N LEU A 48 4.18 -16.30 1.83
CA LEU A 48 5.52 -16.14 1.27
C LEU A 48 6.30 -15.12 2.10
N SER A 49 7.58 -14.92 1.79
CA SER A 49 8.45 -13.96 2.49
C SER A 49 8.06 -12.50 2.31
N ASP A 50 7.38 -12.17 1.21
CA ASP A 50 6.99 -10.80 0.84
C ASP A 50 5.49 -10.65 0.53
N GLN A 51 4.75 -11.76 0.35
CA GLN A 51 3.34 -11.73 -0.11
C GLN A 51 2.46 -12.81 0.54
N LEU A 52 1.15 -12.58 0.54
CA LEU A 52 0.11 -13.57 0.81
C LEU A 52 -0.64 -13.92 -0.48
N VAL A 53 -0.84 -15.21 -0.70
CA VAL A 53 -1.65 -15.72 -1.82
C VAL A 53 -2.82 -16.52 -1.27
N LEU A 54 -4.04 -16.03 -1.49
CA LEU A 54 -5.28 -16.70 -1.09
C LEU A 54 -5.90 -17.39 -2.29
N THR A 55 -6.27 -18.66 -2.10
CA THR A 55 -6.77 -19.53 -3.16
C THR A 55 -8.03 -20.27 -2.75
N SER A 56 -8.87 -20.57 -3.74
CA SER A 56 -9.89 -21.60 -3.60
C SER A 56 -9.25 -22.98 -3.67
N VAL A 57 -9.82 -23.97 -2.98
CA VAL A 57 -9.31 -25.34 -2.98
C VAL A 57 -10.40 -26.28 -3.46
N ARG A 58 -10.07 -27.14 -4.42
CA ARG A 58 -10.95 -28.22 -4.90
C ARG A 58 -10.14 -29.51 -5.07
N ARG A 59 -10.72 -30.67 -4.76
CA ARG A 59 -10.04 -31.95 -5.01
C ARG A 59 -9.95 -32.25 -6.51
N LYS A 60 -8.82 -32.81 -6.96
CA LYS A 60 -8.65 -33.31 -8.33
C LYS A 60 -9.58 -34.49 -8.64
N ASN A 61 -9.88 -35.32 -7.63
CA ASN A 61 -10.70 -36.53 -7.81
C ASN A 61 -11.81 -36.64 -6.73
N PRO A 62 -13.09 -36.43 -7.07
CA PRO A 62 -14.20 -36.36 -6.10
C PRO A 62 -14.72 -37.72 -5.61
N MET A 63 -14.16 -38.86 -6.03
CA MET A 63 -14.66 -40.21 -5.70
C MET A 63 -14.67 -40.58 -4.21
N LYS A 64 -14.04 -39.81 -3.31
CA LYS A 64 -14.13 -40.02 -1.85
C LYS A 64 -15.18 -39.07 -1.24
N ASN A 65 -16.26 -39.64 -0.69
CA ASN A 65 -17.42 -39.01 -0.04
C ASN A 65 -17.16 -38.03 1.13
N SER A 66 -15.92 -37.62 1.40
CA SER A 66 -15.62 -36.65 2.44
C SER A 66 -15.79 -35.22 1.90
N ARG A 67 -16.78 -34.49 2.41
CA ARG A 67 -17.05 -33.07 2.08
C ARG A 67 -15.95 -32.12 2.56
N LEU A 68 -15.06 -32.54 3.47
CA LEU A 68 -14.04 -31.70 4.10
C LEU A 68 -12.64 -32.07 3.61
N ILE A 69 -11.89 -31.07 3.14
CA ILE A 69 -10.48 -31.20 2.78
C ILE A 69 -9.63 -30.93 4.03
N THR A 70 -8.75 -31.87 4.36
CA THR A 70 -7.78 -31.77 5.45
C THR A 70 -6.37 -31.65 4.87
N GLN A 71 -5.49 -30.93 5.55
CA GLN A 71 -4.07 -30.91 5.19
C GLN A 71 -3.43 -32.28 5.46
N SER A 72 -2.67 -32.77 4.48
CA SER A 72 -1.94 -34.04 4.47
C SER A 72 -0.62 -33.86 3.72
N ALA A 73 0.30 -34.82 3.79
CA ALA A 73 1.59 -34.75 3.07
C ALA A 73 1.41 -34.50 1.56
N ASP A 74 0.46 -35.20 0.92
CA ASP A 74 0.18 -35.07 -0.53
C ASP A 74 -0.87 -34.00 -0.86
N PHE A 75 -1.02 -33.01 0.02
CA PHE A 75 -2.12 -32.03 -0.08
C PHE A 75 -2.07 -31.21 -1.37
N LEU A 76 -0.89 -30.73 -1.77
CA LEU A 76 -0.73 -29.95 -3.00
C LEU A 76 -0.99 -30.80 -4.25
N ASP A 77 -0.55 -32.06 -4.24
CA ASP A 77 -0.73 -32.98 -5.36
C ASP A 77 -2.18 -33.43 -5.55
N SER A 78 -2.92 -33.54 -4.45
CA SER A 78 -4.31 -34.05 -4.44
C SER A 78 -5.37 -32.98 -4.79
N ASN A 79 -5.01 -31.70 -4.78
CA ASN A 79 -5.94 -30.59 -4.94
C ASN A 79 -5.55 -29.66 -6.10
N ARG A 80 -6.55 -28.96 -6.66
CA ARG A 80 -6.36 -27.84 -7.57
C ARG A 80 -6.70 -26.55 -6.83
N PHE A 81 -5.96 -25.52 -7.15
CA PHE A 81 -6.11 -24.20 -6.56
C PHE A 81 -6.49 -23.21 -7.65
N LYS A 82 -7.31 -22.24 -7.30
CA LYS A 82 -7.60 -21.09 -8.17
C LYS A 82 -7.33 -19.82 -7.38
N LEU A 83 -6.55 -18.91 -7.94
CA LEU A 83 -6.22 -17.64 -7.33
C LEU A 83 -7.50 -16.86 -7.00
N ILE A 84 -7.55 -16.29 -5.80
CA ILE A 84 -8.59 -15.34 -5.39
C ILE A 84 -7.97 -13.96 -5.25
N ILE A 85 -6.89 -13.86 -4.47
CA ILE A 85 -6.21 -12.59 -4.24
C ILE A 85 -4.73 -12.82 -3.93
N LYS A 86 -3.88 -11.94 -4.45
CA LYS A 86 -2.43 -11.85 -4.23
C LYS A 86 -2.18 -10.49 -3.58
N ILE A 87 -1.50 -10.46 -2.43
CA ILE A 87 -1.38 -9.26 -1.60
C ILE A 87 0.06 -9.12 -1.10
N SER A 88 0.66 -7.93 -1.18
CA SER A 88 1.95 -7.67 -0.53
C SER A 88 1.84 -7.69 0.99
N LEU A 89 2.84 -8.22 1.69
CA LEU A 89 2.89 -8.14 3.16
C LEU A 89 2.96 -6.70 3.67
N ASP A 90 3.43 -5.74 2.84
CA ASP A 90 3.39 -4.31 3.16
C ASP A 90 1.96 -3.71 3.16
N ASP A 91 1.02 -4.40 2.52
CA ASP A 91 -0.39 -3.96 2.33
C ASP A 91 -1.36 -4.65 3.31
N VAL A 92 -0.86 -5.50 4.21
CA VAL A 92 -1.68 -6.31 5.14
C VAL A 92 -1.32 -5.99 6.58
N GLU A 93 -2.29 -5.71 7.44
CA GLU A 93 -2.11 -5.59 8.89
C GLU A 93 -3.10 -6.48 9.66
N ILE A 94 -2.75 -6.87 10.88
CA ILE A 94 -3.71 -7.55 11.78
C ILE A 94 -4.62 -6.48 12.39
N ALA A 95 -5.90 -6.51 12.04
CA ALA A 95 -6.88 -5.48 12.43
C ALA A 95 -7.19 -5.47 13.93
N LYS A 96 -7.16 -6.64 14.60
CA LYS A 96 -7.40 -6.78 16.03
C LYS A 96 -6.39 -7.77 16.61
N ASP A 97 -5.58 -7.31 17.56
CA ASP A 97 -4.68 -8.18 18.32
C ASP A 97 -5.46 -8.92 19.41
N THR A 98 -5.91 -10.14 19.10
CA THR A 98 -6.51 -11.06 20.08
C THR A 98 -5.53 -12.14 20.55
N LEU A 99 -4.24 -12.03 20.22
CA LEU A 99 -3.24 -13.02 20.63
C LEU A 99 -3.11 -13.07 22.16
N LYS A 100 -3.21 -11.92 22.83
CA LYS A 100 -3.18 -11.85 24.31
C LYS A 100 -4.32 -12.65 24.95
N VAL A 101 -5.53 -12.56 24.39
CA VAL A 101 -6.70 -13.33 24.87
C VAL A 101 -6.47 -14.83 24.70
N LEU A 102 -5.84 -15.23 23.61
CA LEU A 102 -5.43 -16.61 23.36
C LEU A 102 -4.39 -17.09 24.37
N GLN A 103 -3.34 -16.30 24.62
CA GLN A 103 -2.30 -16.62 25.60
C GLN A 103 -2.86 -16.75 27.03
N GLU A 104 -3.76 -15.86 27.44
CA GLU A 104 -4.45 -15.93 28.74
C GLU A 104 -5.31 -17.20 28.86
N THR A 105 -5.98 -17.59 27.78
CA THR A 105 -6.79 -18.82 27.74
C THR A 105 -5.91 -20.07 27.84
N GLU A 106 -4.80 -20.12 27.09
CA GLU A 106 -3.80 -21.21 27.16
C GLU A 106 -3.22 -21.33 28.57
N GLN A 107 -2.85 -20.21 29.19
CA GLN A 107 -2.36 -20.20 30.57
C GLN A 107 -3.40 -20.73 31.55
N THR A 108 -4.67 -20.38 31.37
CA THR A 108 -5.77 -20.88 32.21
C THR A 108 -5.97 -22.39 32.04
N ILE A 109 -5.80 -22.92 30.82
CA ILE A 109 -5.84 -24.36 30.55
C ILE A 109 -4.69 -25.07 31.26
N ASP A 110 -3.47 -24.53 31.19
CA ASP A 110 -2.31 -25.12 31.84
C ASP A 110 -2.45 -25.17 33.37
N VAL A 111 -2.97 -24.10 33.98
CA VAL A 111 -3.31 -24.10 35.41
C VAL A 111 -4.33 -25.19 35.75
N ALA A 112 -5.41 -25.30 34.98
CA ALA A 112 -6.42 -26.33 35.23
C ALA A 112 -5.89 -27.76 35.02
N ARG A 113 -4.93 -27.97 34.10
CA ARG A 113 -4.23 -29.24 33.91
C ARG A 113 -3.32 -29.59 35.09
N GLU A 114 -2.64 -28.60 35.67
CA GLU A 114 -1.84 -28.81 36.88
C GLU A 114 -2.74 -29.10 38.08
N ASP A 115 -3.85 -28.37 38.24
CA ASP A 115 -4.86 -28.63 39.27
C ASP A 115 -5.41 -30.07 39.16
N GLU A 116 -5.68 -30.57 37.94
CA GLU A 116 -6.11 -31.95 37.70
C GLU A 116 -5.08 -32.98 38.20
N LYS A 117 -3.78 -32.72 38.00
CA LYS A 117 -2.71 -33.59 38.52
C LYS A 117 -2.66 -33.57 40.04
N VAL A 118 -2.80 -32.38 40.64
CA VAL A 118 -2.79 -32.21 42.10
C VAL A 118 -4.00 -32.88 42.73
N ILE A 119 -5.21 -32.63 42.21
CA ILE A 119 -6.46 -33.22 42.70
C ILE A 119 -6.38 -34.76 42.67
N ARG A 120 -5.92 -35.35 41.56
CA ARG A 120 -5.70 -36.81 41.47
C ARG A 120 -4.75 -37.33 42.53
N LYS A 121 -3.64 -36.63 42.78
CA LYS A 121 -2.68 -37.02 43.83
C LYS A 121 -3.28 -36.90 45.23
N VAL A 122 -4.10 -35.87 45.49
CA VAL A 122 -4.80 -35.71 46.76
C VAL A 122 -5.83 -36.83 46.95
N ILE A 123 -6.53 -37.25 45.90
CA ILE A 123 -7.44 -38.41 45.91
C ILE A 123 -6.68 -39.70 46.24
N GLU A 124 -5.51 -39.94 45.64
CA GLU A 124 -4.65 -41.09 45.96
C GLU A 124 -4.21 -41.10 47.43
N LEU A 125 -3.81 -39.94 47.97
CA LEU A 125 -3.41 -39.79 49.36
C LEU A 125 -4.59 -39.96 50.33
N ALA A 126 -5.74 -39.37 50.03
CA ALA A 126 -6.97 -39.52 50.82
C ALA A 126 -7.40 -40.99 50.89
N ASN A 127 -7.13 -41.77 49.84
CA ASN A 127 -7.43 -43.18 49.83
C ASN A 127 -6.66 -44.02 50.86
N LEU A 128 -5.50 -43.55 51.33
CA LEU A 128 -4.67 -44.22 52.34
C LEU A 128 -5.21 -44.05 53.78
N ILE A 129 -6.17 -43.16 54.00
CA ILE A 129 -6.76 -42.91 55.32
C ILE A 129 -7.63 -44.11 55.73
N LYS A 130 -7.35 -44.68 56.91
CA LYS A 130 -8.05 -45.87 57.45
C LYS A 130 -9.36 -45.56 58.19
N GLY A 131 -9.61 -44.29 58.52
CA GLY A 131 -10.81 -43.83 59.24
C GLY A 131 -11.99 -43.48 58.32
N ASN A 132 -13.04 -42.86 58.88
CA ASN A 132 -14.16 -42.35 58.09
C ASN A 132 -13.70 -41.21 57.16
N LYS A 133 -13.68 -41.46 55.85
CA LYS A 133 -13.23 -40.54 54.80
C LYS A 133 -14.34 -40.11 53.82
N GLU A 134 -15.58 -40.58 53.97
CA GLU A 134 -16.66 -40.34 52.98
C GLU A 134 -16.87 -38.86 52.68
N LYS A 135 -16.94 -38.01 53.71
CA LYS A 135 -17.14 -36.56 53.51
C LYS A 135 -16.02 -35.90 52.70
N LEU A 136 -14.77 -36.30 52.95
CA LEU A 136 -13.61 -35.77 52.23
C LEU A 136 -13.60 -36.27 50.78
N MET A 137 -13.89 -37.56 50.57
CA MET A 137 -13.95 -38.14 49.23
C MET A 137 -15.02 -37.46 48.36
N ASN A 138 -16.21 -37.21 48.92
CA ASN A 138 -17.29 -36.51 48.19
C ASN A 138 -16.84 -35.12 47.70
N VAL A 139 -16.14 -34.34 48.54
CA VAL A 139 -15.63 -33.02 48.15
C VAL A 139 -14.55 -33.12 47.08
N LEU A 140 -13.65 -34.10 47.18
CA LEU A 140 -12.59 -34.31 46.19
C LEU A 140 -13.14 -34.77 44.83
N GLU A 141 -14.17 -35.62 44.83
CA GLU A 141 -14.87 -36.05 43.60
C GLU A 141 -15.63 -34.89 42.95
N GLU A 142 -16.24 -34.01 43.75
CA GLU A 142 -16.88 -32.79 43.25
C GLU A 142 -15.85 -31.84 42.63
N MET A 143 -14.71 -31.60 43.31
CA MET A 143 -13.61 -30.79 42.78
C MET A 143 -13.03 -31.36 41.48
N ASP A 144 -12.83 -32.68 41.38
CA ASP A 144 -12.34 -33.34 40.17
C ASP A 144 -13.34 -33.21 39.01
N SER A 145 -14.63 -33.36 39.31
CA SER A 145 -15.70 -33.20 38.33
C SER A 145 -15.80 -31.75 37.82
N GLU A 146 -15.74 -30.76 38.72
CA GLU A 146 -15.77 -29.35 38.37
C GLU A 146 -14.55 -28.97 37.50
N ASN A 147 -13.35 -29.40 37.90
CA ASN A 147 -12.14 -29.11 37.13
C ASN A 147 -12.14 -29.82 35.76
N THR A 148 -12.66 -31.04 35.67
CA THR A 148 -12.82 -31.76 34.39
C THR A 148 -13.79 -31.04 33.46
N LEU A 149 -14.92 -30.54 33.98
CA LEU A 149 -15.88 -29.74 33.21
C LEU A 149 -15.28 -28.41 32.76
N ARG A 150 -14.52 -27.75 33.64
CA ARG A 150 -13.79 -26.52 33.34
C ARG A 150 -12.77 -26.74 32.21
N LEU A 151 -11.97 -27.81 32.28
CA LEU A 151 -11.03 -28.18 31.22
C LEU A 151 -11.73 -28.45 29.90
N ARG A 152 -12.85 -29.17 29.90
CA ARG A 152 -13.62 -29.42 28.69
C ARG A 152 -14.13 -28.12 28.07
N SER A 153 -14.72 -27.24 28.87
CA SER A 153 -15.21 -25.93 28.44
C SER A 153 -14.11 -25.07 27.82
N LEU A 154 -12.94 -24.98 28.46
CA LEU A 154 -11.80 -24.23 27.92
C LEU A 154 -11.27 -24.83 26.61
N ASN A 155 -11.18 -26.16 26.49
CA ASN A 155 -10.78 -26.81 25.24
C ASN A 155 -11.81 -26.61 24.12
N GLU A 156 -13.11 -26.59 24.43
CA GLU A 156 -14.16 -26.26 23.46
C GLU A 156 -14.03 -24.81 22.98
N GLN A 157 -13.67 -23.86 23.85
CA GLN A 157 -13.39 -22.48 23.44
C GLN A 157 -12.23 -22.39 22.43
N MET A 158 -11.17 -23.19 22.60
CA MET A 158 -10.02 -23.23 21.68
C MET A 158 -10.37 -23.67 20.25
N THR A 159 -11.57 -24.22 20.03
CA THR A 159 -12.04 -24.64 18.69
C THR A 159 -13.26 -23.87 18.19
N SER A 160 -14.06 -23.30 19.09
CA SER A 160 -15.34 -22.68 18.75
C SER A 160 -15.37 -21.15 18.91
N ASN A 161 -14.49 -20.57 19.75
CA ASN A 161 -14.50 -19.13 20.01
C ASN A 161 -13.85 -18.35 18.84
N PRO A 162 -14.60 -17.52 18.09
CA PRO A 162 -14.06 -16.78 16.96
C PRO A 162 -12.95 -15.78 17.35
N GLU A 163 -12.94 -15.28 18.59
CA GLU A 163 -11.85 -14.41 19.05
C GLU A 163 -10.51 -15.16 19.20
N LEU A 164 -10.58 -16.48 19.39
CA LEU A 164 -9.42 -17.36 19.53
C LEU A 164 -9.05 -18.04 18.21
N THR A 165 -10.01 -18.33 17.32
CA THR A 165 -9.78 -19.09 16.08
C THR A 165 -9.67 -18.24 14.82
N THR A 166 -10.08 -16.97 14.85
CA THR A 166 -10.13 -16.12 13.65
C THR A 166 -9.10 -14.98 13.73
N VAL A 167 -8.35 -14.78 12.64
CA VAL A 167 -7.55 -13.57 12.43
C VAL A 167 -8.29 -12.64 11.48
N TYR A 168 -8.44 -11.38 11.85
CA TYR A 168 -8.99 -10.34 10.97
C TYR A 168 -7.83 -9.57 10.34
N LEU A 169 -7.63 -9.74 9.04
CA LEU A 169 -6.62 -9.01 8.28
C LEU A 169 -7.23 -7.75 7.69
N ALA A 170 -6.66 -6.59 7.99
CA ALA A 170 -6.91 -5.35 7.26
C ALA A 170 -6.01 -5.36 6.02
N VAL A 171 -6.61 -5.33 4.84
CA VAL A 171 -5.91 -5.45 3.56
C VAL A 171 -6.17 -4.23 2.71
N ALA A 172 -5.12 -3.63 2.14
CA ALA A 172 -5.20 -2.57 1.15
C ALA A 172 -4.88 -3.12 -0.25
N THR A 173 -5.90 -3.53 -1.01
CA THR A 173 -5.70 -4.00 -2.39
C THR A 173 -6.12 -2.96 -3.41
N VAL A 174 -5.79 -3.18 -4.69
CA VAL A 174 -6.33 -2.42 -5.82
C VAL A 174 -7.87 -2.34 -5.80
N ASN A 175 -8.52 -3.35 -5.23
CA ASN A 175 -9.97 -3.45 -5.05
C ASN A 175 -10.44 -2.83 -3.71
N GLY A 176 -9.63 -1.99 -3.07
CA GLY A 176 -10.04 -1.25 -1.89
C GLY A 176 -9.45 -1.77 -0.60
N VAL A 177 -9.86 -1.09 0.45
CA VAL A 177 -9.53 -1.47 1.82
C VAL A 177 -10.64 -2.36 2.36
N GLU A 178 -10.27 -3.57 2.74
CA GLU A 178 -11.20 -4.58 3.23
C GLU A 178 -10.65 -5.31 4.46
N THR A 179 -11.55 -5.82 5.29
CA THR A 179 -11.20 -6.71 6.40
C THR A 179 -11.51 -8.14 5.99
N VAL A 180 -10.48 -8.97 5.93
CA VAL A 180 -10.53 -10.37 5.51
C VAL A 180 -10.44 -11.28 6.75
N PRO A 181 -11.55 -11.91 7.18
CA PRO A 181 -11.52 -12.86 8.29
C PRO A 181 -10.97 -14.23 7.81
N LEU A 182 -9.91 -14.69 8.45
CA LEU A 182 -9.33 -16.02 8.27
C LEU A 182 -9.64 -16.87 9.50
N GLU A 183 -10.58 -17.80 9.36
CA GLU A 183 -10.97 -18.72 10.44
C GLU A 183 -10.17 -20.02 10.33
N PHE A 184 -9.40 -20.34 11.37
CA PHE A 184 -8.60 -21.56 11.46
C PHE A 184 -9.39 -22.67 12.16
N GLY A 185 -8.98 -23.91 11.95
CA GLY A 185 -9.66 -25.06 12.57
C GLY A 185 -9.57 -25.09 14.10
N ASN A 186 -8.58 -24.41 14.69
CA ASN A 186 -8.43 -24.22 16.13
C ASN A 186 -7.49 -23.03 16.42
N ALA A 187 -7.45 -22.62 17.69
CA ALA A 187 -6.62 -21.54 18.19
C ALA A 187 -5.11 -21.81 18.02
N GLU A 188 -4.66 -23.06 18.20
CA GLU A 188 -3.24 -23.43 18.04
C GLU A 188 -2.74 -23.19 16.61
N LYS A 189 -3.47 -23.65 15.59
CA LYS A 189 -3.12 -23.44 14.18
C LYS A 189 -3.10 -21.97 13.83
N ARG A 190 -4.06 -21.20 14.35
CA ARG A 190 -4.10 -19.76 14.20
C ARG A 190 -2.86 -19.12 14.82
N ALA A 191 -2.52 -19.43 16.07
CA ALA A 191 -1.36 -18.89 16.76
C ALA A 191 -0.05 -19.19 16.01
N VAL A 192 0.11 -20.44 15.55
CA VAL A 192 1.27 -20.88 14.76
C VAL A 192 1.36 -20.13 13.42
N TRP A 193 0.25 -19.90 12.73
CA TRP A 193 0.24 -19.09 11.51
C TRP A 193 0.54 -17.61 11.79
N GLU A 194 -0.06 -17.04 12.83
CA GLU A 194 0.09 -15.62 13.18
C GLU A 194 1.53 -15.28 13.60
N THR A 195 2.19 -16.18 14.33
CA THR A 195 3.62 -16.08 14.65
C THR A 195 4.46 -16.10 13.38
N ALA A 196 4.24 -17.07 12.50
CA ALA A 196 4.98 -17.15 11.22
C ALA A 196 4.72 -15.93 10.31
N PHE A 197 3.51 -15.38 10.31
CA PHE A 197 3.18 -14.15 9.60
C PHE A 197 3.95 -12.94 10.15
N ARG A 198 4.02 -12.79 11.48
CA ARG A 198 4.81 -11.73 12.12
C ARG A 198 6.31 -11.87 11.84
N GLU A 199 6.83 -13.10 11.91
CA GLU A 199 8.22 -13.41 11.58
C GLU A 199 8.53 -13.08 10.11
N ALA A 200 7.65 -13.43 9.17
CA ALA A 200 7.80 -13.09 7.76
C ALA A 200 7.83 -11.56 7.56
N LYS A 201 6.93 -10.82 8.21
CA LYS A 201 6.96 -9.35 8.21
C LYS A 201 8.27 -8.79 8.76
N THR A 202 8.75 -9.29 9.89
CA THR A 202 10.03 -8.86 10.47
C THR A 202 11.21 -9.19 9.55
N ALA A 203 11.21 -10.37 8.93
CA ALA A 203 12.23 -10.77 7.97
C ALA A 203 12.23 -9.87 6.73
N LEU A 204 11.05 -9.53 6.19
CA LEU A 204 10.90 -8.59 5.08
C LEU A 204 11.50 -7.22 5.45
N VAL A 205 11.17 -6.68 6.61
CA VAL A 205 11.74 -5.42 7.11
C VAL A 205 13.27 -5.50 7.22
N ASN A 206 13.81 -6.59 7.75
CA ASN A 206 15.25 -6.77 7.88
C ASN A 206 15.95 -6.87 6.50
N GLN A 207 15.31 -7.52 5.53
CA GLN A 207 15.79 -7.58 4.15
C GLN A 207 15.80 -6.18 3.52
N GLN A 208 14.74 -5.41 3.71
CA GLN A 208 14.63 -4.02 3.25
C GLN A 208 15.70 -3.10 3.88
N ILE A 209 16.05 -3.31 5.15
CA ILE A 209 17.11 -2.56 5.84
C ILE A 209 18.50 -2.98 5.33
N SER A 210 18.69 -4.26 5.04
CA SER A 210 19.98 -4.82 4.58
C SER A 210 20.22 -4.61 3.08
N ALA A 211 19.18 -4.25 2.33
CA ALA A 211 19.27 -3.96 0.91
C ALA A 211 20.28 -2.83 0.64
N PRO A 212 21.07 -2.92 -0.45
CA PRO A 212 22.02 -1.88 -0.80
C PRO A 212 21.30 -0.53 -0.92
N PRO A 213 21.90 0.57 -0.41
CA PRO A 213 21.27 1.87 -0.47
C PRO A 213 21.11 2.29 -1.93
N ALA A 214 19.93 2.81 -2.29
CA ALA A 214 19.68 3.24 -3.67
C ALA A 214 20.72 4.28 -4.12
N GLN A 215 21.17 4.13 -5.36
CA GLN A 215 22.14 5.04 -5.95
C GLN A 215 21.45 6.33 -6.39
N LEU A 216 21.96 7.48 -5.93
CA LEU A 216 21.47 8.78 -6.37
C LEU A 216 22.23 9.18 -7.64
N LYS A 217 21.50 9.27 -8.76
CA LYS A 217 22.04 9.80 -10.01
C LYS A 217 21.50 11.20 -10.26
N SER A 218 22.39 12.17 -10.41
CA SER A 218 22.04 13.54 -10.79
C SER A 218 22.07 13.68 -12.30
N VAL A 219 21.00 14.20 -12.88
CA VAL A 219 20.87 14.42 -14.32
C VAL A 219 20.68 15.90 -14.59
N ILE A 220 21.49 16.47 -15.47
CA ILE A 220 21.30 17.85 -15.93
C ILE A 220 20.39 17.80 -17.16
N ALA A 221 19.23 18.44 -17.07
CA ALA A 221 18.33 18.56 -18.21
C ALA A 221 18.85 19.62 -19.21
N HIS A 222 19.84 19.25 -20.03
CA HIS A 222 20.53 20.16 -20.95
C HIS A 222 19.66 20.76 -22.08
N GLN A 223 18.44 20.25 -22.29
CA GLN A 223 17.55 20.65 -23.39
C GLN A 223 16.32 21.47 -22.95
N THR A 224 16.27 21.95 -21.71
CA THR A 224 15.21 22.89 -21.31
C THR A 224 15.54 24.30 -21.78
N ARG A 225 14.51 25.08 -22.15
CA ARG A 225 14.73 26.50 -22.48
C ARG A 225 15.26 27.23 -21.23
N PRO A 226 16.24 28.15 -21.37
CA PRO A 226 16.69 28.98 -20.26
C PRO A 226 15.51 29.69 -19.57
N GLY A 227 15.52 29.71 -18.25
CA GLY A 227 14.47 30.35 -17.43
C GLY A 227 13.35 29.42 -16.97
N LEU A 228 13.16 28.26 -17.62
CA LEU A 228 12.19 27.26 -17.18
C LEU A 228 12.67 26.55 -15.90
N GLN A 229 11.74 26.34 -14.97
CA GLN A 229 11.97 25.57 -13.74
C GLN A 229 11.16 24.29 -13.77
N LEU A 230 11.79 23.16 -13.47
CA LEU A 230 11.11 21.87 -13.35
C LEU A 230 10.04 21.96 -12.23
N CYS A 231 8.81 21.56 -12.55
CA CYS A 231 7.65 21.75 -11.69
C CYS A 231 6.87 20.46 -11.37
N ALA A 232 6.83 19.50 -12.29
CA ALA A 232 6.10 18.25 -12.13
C ALA A 232 6.76 17.11 -12.91
N ALA A 233 6.55 15.86 -12.50
CA ALA A 233 7.00 14.69 -13.25
C ALA A 233 6.19 13.44 -12.93
N THR A 234 6.26 12.46 -13.84
CA THR A 234 5.65 11.16 -13.65
C THR A 234 6.49 10.07 -14.34
N VAL A 235 6.38 8.84 -13.82
CA VAL A 235 7.01 7.66 -14.41
C VAL A 235 6.00 7.00 -15.32
N VAL A 236 6.44 6.69 -16.54
CA VAL A 236 5.68 5.92 -17.51
C VAL A 236 6.35 4.56 -17.62
N PRO A 237 5.68 3.48 -17.18
CA PRO A 237 6.18 2.11 -17.34
C PRO A 237 6.62 1.82 -18.78
N GLY A 238 7.64 0.98 -18.92
CA GLY A 238 8.09 0.52 -20.22
C GLY A 238 6.99 -0.24 -20.97
N LYS A 239 7.09 -0.34 -22.31
CA LYS A 239 6.09 -1.05 -23.13
C LYS A 239 6.06 -2.56 -22.85
N ARG A 240 7.19 -3.12 -22.40
CA ARG A 240 7.34 -4.50 -21.97
C ARG A 240 7.72 -4.54 -20.49
N PRO A 241 7.39 -5.61 -19.76
CA PRO A 241 7.81 -5.81 -18.37
C PRO A 241 9.32 -5.60 -18.17
N ASP A 242 10.12 -6.06 -19.13
CA ASP A 242 11.60 -5.99 -19.08
C ASP A 242 12.19 -4.69 -19.64
N SER A 243 11.36 -3.76 -20.11
CA SER A 243 11.85 -2.50 -20.70
C SER A 243 11.97 -1.40 -19.65
N ALA A 244 13.06 -0.64 -19.72
CA ALA A 244 13.24 0.50 -18.85
C ALA A 244 12.10 1.53 -19.06
N PRO A 245 11.49 2.05 -17.99
CA PRO A 245 10.49 3.09 -18.05
C PRO A 245 11.08 4.43 -18.47
N TYR A 246 10.17 5.31 -18.84
CA TYR A 246 10.45 6.68 -19.22
C TYR A 246 10.05 7.61 -18.09
N ILE A 247 10.81 8.68 -17.91
CA ILE A 247 10.45 9.76 -16.99
C ILE A 247 9.98 10.96 -17.79
N TRP A 248 8.76 11.39 -17.54
CA TRP A 248 8.20 12.60 -18.16
C TRP A 248 8.38 13.77 -17.19
N LEU A 249 9.18 14.73 -17.61
CA LEU A 249 9.54 15.92 -16.85
C LEU A 249 8.80 17.13 -17.41
N CYS A 250 8.12 17.88 -16.56
CA CYS A 250 7.52 19.16 -16.93
C CYS A 250 8.33 20.32 -16.32
N ALA A 251 8.59 21.33 -17.14
CA ALA A 251 9.23 22.57 -16.74
C ALA A 251 8.37 23.77 -17.14
N SER A 252 8.38 24.81 -16.32
CA SER A 252 7.59 26.02 -16.51
C SER A 252 8.29 27.25 -15.94
N ASP A 253 8.10 28.41 -16.57
CA ASP A 253 8.49 29.73 -16.08
C ASP A 253 7.29 30.57 -15.60
N LYS A 254 6.14 29.89 -15.41
CA LYS A 254 4.79 30.44 -15.14
C LYS A 254 4.04 31.00 -16.35
N PHE A 255 4.69 31.14 -17.50
CA PHE A 255 4.07 31.68 -18.72
C PHE A 255 4.12 30.70 -19.89
N SER A 256 4.94 29.66 -19.79
CA SER A 256 5.07 28.64 -20.79
C SER A 256 5.42 27.31 -20.14
N GLY A 257 4.85 26.23 -20.68
CA GLY A 257 5.15 24.87 -20.27
C GLY A 257 6.07 24.19 -21.29
N GLN A 258 6.89 23.27 -20.80
CA GLN A 258 7.68 22.35 -21.59
C GLN A 258 7.61 20.97 -20.96
N VAL A 259 7.57 19.94 -21.80
CA VAL A 259 7.64 18.54 -21.40
C VAL A 259 8.86 17.90 -22.06
N ALA A 260 9.64 17.16 -21.29
CA ALA A 260 10.79 16.40 -21.72
C ALA A 260 10.64 14.93 -21.31
N VAL A 261 10.96 14.02 -22.21
CA VAL A 261 10.93 12.57 -21.96
C VAL A 261 12.37 12.09 -21.80
N VAL A 262 12.65 11.46 -20.66
CA VAL A 262 13.95 10.87 -20.33
C VAL A 262 13.84 9.36 -20.46
N SER A 263 14.72 8.77 -21.29
CA SER A 263 14.88 7.32 -21.40
C SER A 263 15.99 6.85 -20.47
N LEU A 264 15.81 5.63 -19.95
CA LEU A 264 16.73 4.94 -19.05
C LEU A 264 17.28 3.64 -19.67
N GLU A 265 16.96 3.35 -20.92
CA GLU A 265 17.23 2.06 -21.59
C GLU A 265 18.73 1.70 -21.67
N ASN A 266 19.61 2.70 -21.72
CA ASN A 266 21.06 2.48 -21.81
C ASN A 266 21.78 2.64 -20.45
N GLY A 267 21.07 2.63 -19.32
CA GLY A 267 21.63 2.84 -17.97
C GLY A 267 22.01 4.30 -17.65
N ASP A 268 22.26 5.12 -18.67
CA ASP A 268 22.43 6.56 -18.55
C ASP A 268 21.16 7.33 -18.92
N PRO A 269 20.58 8.12 -17.98
CA PRO A 269 19.40 8.93 -18.24
C PRO A 269 19.68 9.98 -19.30
N CYS A 270 19.00 9.87 -20.43
CA CYS A 270 19.14 10.79 -21.56
C CYS A 270 17.79 11.38 -21.96
N ILE A 271 17.77 12.67 -22.30
CA ILE A 271 16.55 13.31 -22.84
C ILE A 271 16.39 12.84 -24.29
N GLU A 272 15.36 12.04 -24.55
CA GLU A 272 15.03 11.54 -25.88
C GLU A 272 14.22 12.57 -26.68
N SER A 273 13.29 13.25 -26.00
CA SER A 273 12.44 14.25 -26.65
C SER A 273 12.09 15.40 -25.73
N CYS A 274 11.84 16.56 -26.33
CA CYS A 274 11.47 17.78 -25.62
C CYS A 274 10.52 18.61 -26.49
N ALA A 275 9.43 19.11 -25.91
CA ALA A 275 8.38 19.83 -26.62
C ALA A 275 7.72 20.90 -25.74
N GLY A 276 7.30 22.01 -26.34
CA GLY A 276 6.54 23.05 -25.63
C GLY A 276 5.07 22.67 -25.45
N ILE A 277 4.54 22.79 -24.24
CA ILE A 277 3.18 22.44 -23.87
C ILE A 277 2.45 23.63 -23.26
N GLY A 278 1.37 24.06 -23.93
CA GLY A 278 0.61 25.25 -23.53
C GLY A 278 1.43 26.55 -23.47
N ASN A 279 0.76 27.63 -23.06
CA ASN A 279 1.34 28.94 -22.76
C ASN A 279 1.01 29.35 -21.32
N ALA A 280 1.04 28.39 -20.41
CA ALA A 280 0.65 28.57 -19.02
C ALA A 280 1.51 27.67 -18.12
N ALA A 281 1.45 27.87 -16.81
CA ALA A 281 2.24 27.11 -15.88
C ALA A 281 1.73 25.68 -15.73
N VAL A 282 2.59 24.69 -16.00
CA VAL A 282 2.25 23.29 -15.69
C VAL A 282 2.20 23.10 -14.17
N THR A 283 1.07 22.62 -13.67
CA THR A 283 0.79 22.46 -12.23
C THR A 283 0.70 21.01 -11.79
N ALA A 284 0.30 20.11 -12.68
CA ALA A 284 0.10 18.69 -12.38
C ALA A 284 0.43 17.81 -13.59
N VAL A 285 0.94 16.61 -13.31
CA VAL A 285 1.13 15.56 -14.31
C VAL A 285 0.86 14.21 -13.69
N CYS A 286 0.25 13.30 -14.46
CA CYS A 286 -0.08 11.95 -14.00
C CYS A 286 -0.01 10.96 -15.17
N THR A 287 0.65 9.83 -14.96
CA THR A 287 0.51 8.66 -15.83
C THR A 287 -0.83 8.00 -15.56
N VAL A 288 -1.59 7.80 -16.62
CA VAL A 288 -2.95 7.26 -16.61
C VAL A 288 -2.93 5.88 -17.30
N PRO A 289 -3.29 4.81 -16.57
CA PRO A 289 -3.49 3.47 -17.13
C PRO A 289 -4.46 3.46 -18.32
N PRO A 290 -4.34 2.49 -19.24
CA PRO A 290 -5.33 2.33 -20.28
C PRO A 290 -6.73 2.05 -19.69
N PRO A 291 -7.80 2.38 -20.43
CA PRO A 291 -9.18 2.03 -20.07
C PRO A 291 -9.31 0.55 -19.72
N THR A 292 -9.92 0.21 -18.57
CA THR A 292 -10.15 -1.19 -18.20
C THR A 292 -11.26 -1.79 -19.06
N SER A 293 -11.02 -2.98 -19.64
CA SER A 293 -12.09 -3.79 -20.26
C SER A 293 -12.97 -4.38 -19.17
N SER A 294 -14.24 -3.98 -19.09
CA SER A 294 -15.26 -4.78 -18.40
C SER A 294 -15.28 -6.17 -19.05
N GLY A 295 -15.11 -7.21 -18.25
CA GLY A 295 -14.64 -8.52 -18.67
C GLY A 295 -15.35 -9.14 -19.89
N GLU A 296 -14.53 -9.60 -20.82
CA GLU A 296 -14.63 -10.85 -21.60
C GLU A 296 -13.38 -10.91 -22.48
N SER A 297 -12.54 -11.92 -22.28
CA SER A 297 -11.38 -12.18 -23.12
C SER A 297 -11.89 -12.56 -24.51
N SER A 298 -11.90 -11.60 -25.43
CA SER A 298 -11.97 -11.84 -26.86
C SER A 298 -10.62 -11.47 -27.45
N ASP A 299 -9.83 -12.50 -27.74
CA ASP A 299 -8.67 -12.41 -28.62
C ASP A 299 -9.16 -11.89 -29.97
N SER A 300 -8.97 -10.60 -30.20
CA SER A 300 -9.07 -9.99 -31.53
C SER A 300 -7.92 -9.01 -31.68
N ASP A 301 -6.98 -9.40 -32.54
CA ASP A 301 -5.82 -8.63 -32.97
C ASP A 301 -6.24 -7.45 -33.86
N ASP A 302 -7.00 -6.49 -33.32
CA ASP A 302 -7.26 -5.22 -33.99
C ASP A 302 -6.37 -4.10 -33.42
N ASP A 303 -5.32 -3.81 -34.19
CA ASP A 303 -4.44 -2.65 -34.08
C ASP A 303 -5.22 -1.34 -34.24
N SER A 304 -5.48 -0.62 -33.15
CA SER A 304 -5.31 0.85 -33.07
C SER A 304 -5.67 1.41 -31.69
N ASN A 305 -4.65 1.86 -30.95
CA ASN A 305 -4.72 2.83 -29.84
C ASN A 305 -5.48 2.47 -28.54
N SER A 306 -6.31 1.42 -28.47
CA SER A 306 -7.23 1.21 -27.33
C SER A 306 -6.65 0.60 -26.04
N GLY A 307 -5.34 0.32 -26.01
CA GLY A 307 -4.65 -0.30 -24.87
C GLY A 307 -3.43 0.47 -24.36
N GLN A 308 -3.24 1.72 -24.80
CA GLN A 308 -2.00 2.46 -24.56
C GLN A 308 -2.10 3.37 -23.33
N LEU A 309 -1.02 3.42 -22.56
CA LEU A 309 -0.85 4.35 -21.45
C LEU A 309 -0.90 5.80 -21.95
N SER A 310 -1.45 6.70 -21.14
CA SER A 310 -1.46 8.12 -21.45
C SER A 310 -0.87 8.94 -20.30
N VAL A 311 -0.35 10.12 -20.62
CA VAL A 311 0.18 11.09 -19.66
C VAL A 311 -0.69 12.33 -19.74
N TRP A 312 -1.30 12.69 -18.61
CA TRP A 312 -2.18 13.84 -18.47
C TRP A 312 -1.40 14.98 -17.83
N ILE A 313 -1.37 16.14 -18.49
CA ILE A 313 -0.61 17.32 -18.06
C ILE A 313 -1.59 18.48 -17.89
N GLY A 314 -1.73 18.98 -16.67
CA GLY A 314 -2.60 20.11 -16.34
C GLY A 314 -1.84 21.41 -16.15
N ASN A 315 -2.46 22.52 -16.50
CA ASN A 315 -1.90 23.86 -16.28
C ASN A 315 -2.83 24.79 -15.48
N ASP A 316 -2.32 25.97 -15.13
CA ASP A 316 -3.05 27.00 -14.39
C ASP A 316 -4.07 27.79 -15.22
N ASP A 317 -4.13 27.61 -16.54
CA ASP A 317 -5.20 28.12 -17.41
C ASP A 317 -6.42 27.18 -17.48
N GLY A 318 -6.38 26.03 -16.80
CA GLY A 318 -7.45 25.03 -16.85
C GLY A 318 -7.39 24.10 -18.05
N GLU A 319 -6.28 24.06 -18.79
CA GLU A 319 -6.08 23.10 -19.88
C GLU A 319 -5.49 21.79 -19.33
N VAL A 320 -6.02 20.67 -19.83
CA VAL A 320 -5.49 19.32 -19.56
C VAL A 320 -5.13 18.66 -20.88
N PHE A 321 -3.83 18.53 -21.13
CA PHE A 321 -3.28 17.85 -22.30
C PHE A 321 -3.20 16.35 -22.06
N VAL A 322 -3.74 15.56 -22.98
CA VAL A 322 -3.70 14.09 -22.93
C VAL A 322 -2.76 13.58 -24.01
N VAL A 323 -1.58 13.12 -23.60
CA VAL A 323 -0.53 12.66 -24.52
C VAL A 323 -0.39 11.15 -24.40
N ASN A 324 -0.40 10.43 -25.51
CA ASN A 324 -0.14 8.99 -25.48
C ASN A 324 1.34 8.73 -25.16
N SER A 325 1.63 7.73 -24.32
CA SER A 325 3.00 7.40 -23.91
C SER A 325 3.91 7.02 -25.07
N THR A 326 3.34 6.48 -26.15
CA THR A 326 4.08 5.99 -27.31
C THR A 326 4.29 7.04 -28.39
N GLU A 327 3.53 8.14 -28.32
CA GLU A 327 3.63 9.21 -29.30
C GLU A 327 4.83 10.11 -29.03
N ARG A 328 5.50 10.55 -30.11
CA ARG A 328 6.52 11.57 -29.99
C ARG A 328 5.86 12.87 -29.55
N VAL A 329 6.16 13.28 -28.32
CA VAL A 329 5.62 14.50 -27.69
C VAL A 329 5.83 15.75 -28.56
N ARG A 330 6.90 15.77 -29.36
CA ARG A 330 7.21 16.88 -30.30
C ARG A 330 6.13 17.13 -31.36
N THR A 331 5.37 16.12 -31.77
CA THR A 331 4.43 16.23 -32.89
C THR A 331 2.96 16.36 -32.47
N ARG A 332 2.54 15.72 -31.37
CA ARG A 332 1.10 15.56 -31.05
C ARG A 332 0.64 16.02 -29.67
N ALA A 333 1.52 16.56 -28.83
CA ALA A 333 1.19 16.87 -27.44
C ALA A 333 0.06 17.92 -27.22
N ARG A 334 -0.44 18.56 -28.29
CA ARG A 334 -1.51 19.58 -28.24
C ARG A 334 -2.81 19.14 -28.94
N GLU A 335 -2.89 17.93 -29.46
CA GLU A 335 -4.06 17.49 -30.26
C GLU A 335 -5.28 17.12 -29.39
N ARG A 336 -5.06 16.64 -28.16
CA ARG A 336 -6.14 16.24 -27.24
C ARG A 336 -6.09 17.06 -25.97
N VAL A 337 -6.96 18.06 -25.87
CA VAL A 337 -6.97 19.02 -24.76
C VAL A 337 -8.38 19.17 -24.21
N ALA A 338 -8.56 18.86 -22.92
CA ALA A 338 -9.76 19.26 -22.19
C ALA A 338 -9.59 20.70 -21.70
N ARG A 339 -10.63 21.53 -21.85
CA ARG A 339 -10.64 22.92 -21.38
C ARG A 339 -11.61 23.07 -20.21
N LEU A 340 -11.05 23.32 -19.03
CA LEU A 340 -11.78 23.42 -17.77
C LEU A 340 -11.98 24.88 -17.38
N THR A 341 -12.96 25.12 -16.52
CA THR A 341 -13.34 26.47 -16.07
C THR A 341 -12.29 27.13 -15.19
N TYR A 342 -11.53 26.33 -14.43
CA TYR A 342 -10.62 26.82 -13.40
C TYR A 342 -9.22 26.19 -13.52
N PRO A 343 -8.19 26.87 -12.98
CA PRO A 343 -6.81 26.36 -12.92
C PRO A 343 -6.74 24.93 -12.37
N VAL A 344 -5.96 24.06 -13.02
CA VAL A 344 -5.71 22.70 -12.53
C VAL A 344 -4.77 22.75 -11.33
N THR A 345 -5.09 22.04 -10.25
CA THR A 345 -4.27 21.98 -9.05
C THR A 345 -3.68 20.60 -8.77
N ALA A 346 -4.35 19.53 -9.19
CA ALA A 346 -3.88 18.15 -9.05
C ALA A 346 -4.57 17.23 -10.07
N ILE A 347 -3.89 16.14 -10.44
CA ILE A 347 -4.43 15.07 -11.30
C ILE A 347 -4.03 13.71 -10.69
N THR A 348 -4.94 12.75 -10.67
CA THR A 348 -4.63 11.36 -10.31
C THR A 348 -5.55 10.39 -11.06
N ALA A 349 -5.04 9.20 -11.40
CA ALA A 349 -5.87 8.10 -11.84
C ALA A 349 -6.26 7.22 -10.64
N VAL A 350 -7.52 6.80 -10.54
CA VAL A 350 -8.02 5.89 -9.50
C VAL A 350 -9.11 5.00 -10.09
N ALA A 351 -8.99 3.68 -9.91
CA ALA A 351 -10.03 2.69 -10.25
C ALA A 351 -10.60 2.83 -11.69
N GLY A 352 -9.73 3.11 -12.67
CA GLY A 352 -10.12 3.25 -14.08
C GLY A 352 -10.69 4.62 -14.47
N TYR A 353 -10.76 5.58 -13.54
CA TYR A 353 -11.13 6.97 -13.81
C TYR A 353 -9.94 7.90 -13.66
N VAL A 354 -10.02 9.08 -14.29
CA VAL A 354 -9.09 10.18 -14.03
C VAL A 354 -9.81 11.28 -13.27
N PHE A 355 -9.24 11.67 -12.13
CA PHE A 355 -9.72 12.77 -11.32
C PHE A 355 -8.84 13.99 -11.53
N VAL A 356 -9.46 15.12 -11.85
CA VAL A 356 -8.80 16.41 -12.02
C VAL A 356 -9.40 17.39 -11.02
N ALA A 357 -8.55 17.90 -10.13
CA ALA A 357 -8.93 18.96 -9.22
C ALA A 357 -8.65 20.31 -9.87
N THR A 358 -9.63 21.21 -9.79
CA THR A 358 -9.47 22.60 -10.24
C THR A 358 -9.93 23.57 -9.15
N ALA A 359 -9.32 24.75 -9.11
CA ALA A 359 -9.68 25.75 -8.11
C ALA A 359 -9.44 27.18 -8.60
N SER A 360 -10.36 28.07 -8.23
CA SER A 360 -10.21 29.51 -8.28
C SER A 360 -10.09 30.08 -6.86
N THR A 361 -10.15 31.40 -6.73
CA THR A 361 -10.20 32.07 -5.43
C THR A 361 -11.50 31.82 -4.66
N THR A 362 -12.59 31.45 -5.36
CA THR A 362 -13.94 31.32 -4.79
C THR A 362 -14.56 29.95 -4.98
N SER A 363 -14.00 29.08 -5.83
CA SER A 363 -14.61 27.81 -6.19
C SER A 363 -13.58 26.70 -6.27
N VAL A 364 -13.98 25.51 -5.83
CA VAL A 364 -13.17 24.29 -5.89
C VAL A 364 -14.03 23.23 -6.56
N GLN A 365 -13.46 22.53 -7.55
CA GLN A 365 -14.14 21.46 -8.26
C GLN A 365 -13.26 20.23 -8.32
N LEU A 366 -13.91 19.06 -8.20
CA LEU A 366 -13.32 17.77 -8.50
C LEU A 366 -14.06 17.18 -9.68
N LEU A 367 -13.36 16.95 -10.77
CA LEU A 367 -13.91 16.45 -12.02
C LEU A 367 -13.45 15.02 -12.23
N ARG A 368 -14.37 14.14 -12.60
CA ARG A 368 -14.12 12.74 -12.95
C ARG A 368 -14.30 12.56 -14.45
N PHE A 369 -13.24 12.15 -15.12
CA PHE A 369 -13.22 11.75 -16.51
C PHE A 369 -13.43 10.24 -16.61
N HIS A 370 -14.20 9.83 -17.60
CA HIS A 370 -14.50 8.44 -17.89
C HIS A 370 -14.09 8.12 -19.32
N THR A 371 -14.12 6.83 -19.63
CA THR A 371 -13.87 6.32 -20.97
C THR A 371 -15.19 6.18 -21.71
N SER A 372 -15.17 6.41 -23.02
CA SER A 372 -16.28 6.17 -23.93
C SER A 372 -16.40 4.69 -24.27
N ALA A 373 -17.48 4.30 -24.96
CA ALA A 373 -17.65 2.94 -25.48
C ALA A 373 -16.53 2.52 -26.45
N GLU A 374 -15.89 3.49 -27.12
CA GLU A 374 -14.78 3.28 -28.05
C GLU A 374 -13.41 3.24 -27.34
N ARG A 375 -13.38 3.12 -26.00
CA ARG A 375 -12.14 3.10 -25.19
C ARG A 375 -11.27 4.34 -25.38
N SER A 376 -11.90 5.48 -25.63
CA SER A 376 -11.24 6.79 -25.65
C SER A 376 -11.67 7.62 -24.44
N TRP A 377 -10.76 8.41 -23.88
CA TRP A 377 -11.11 9.35 -22.81
C TRP A 377 -12.09 10.42 -23.31
N GLU A 378 -13.22 10.56 -22.63
CA GLU A 378 -14.23 11.60 -22.88
C GLU A 378 -13.79 12.91 -22.23
N LEU A 379 -13.36 13.89 -23.03
CA LEU A 379 -12.72 15.10 -22.52
C LEU A 379 -13.68 16.30 -22.38
N ASP A 380 -14.79 16.29 -23.11
CA ASP A 380 -15.68 17.45 -23.22
C ASP A 380 -16.75 17.48 -22.12
N SER A 381 -17.14 16.33 -21.57
CA SER A 381 -18.20 16.22 -20.56
C SER A 381 -17.74 15.50 -19.28
N PRO A 382 -16.76 16.05 -18.53
CA PRO A 382 -16.38 15.46 -17.25
C PRO A 382 -17.52 15.55 -16.23
N THR A 383 -17.63 14.54 -15.36
CA THR A 383 -18.61 14.54 -14.27
C THR A 383 -18.08 15.30 -13.06
N THR A 384 -18.79 16.34 -12.60
CA THR A 384 -18.45 17.02 -11.34
C THR A 384 -18.83 16.16 -10.15
N ILE A 385 -17.86 15.87 -9.28
CA ILE A 385 -18.07 15.17 -8.02
C ILE A 385 -18.40 16.20 -6.94
N SER A 386 -19.61 16.09 -6.38
CA SER A 386 -20.08 16.95 -5.30
C SER A 386 -19.32 16.67 -4.00
N HIS A 387 -18.70 17.71 -3.44
CA HIS A 387 -18.09 17.69 -2.10
C HIS A 387 -18.01 19.12 -1.54
N SER A 388 -18.19 19.27 -0.24
CA SER A 388 -18.16 20.58 0.41
C SER A 388 -16.73 21.01 0.75
N LEU A 389 -15.96 21.45 -0.26
CA LEU A 389 -14.61 21.97 -0.09
C LEU A 389 -14.55 23.49 -0.23
N THR A 390 -13.83 24.13 0.69
CA THR A 390 -13.59 25.59 0.69
C THR A 390 -12.14 25.97 0.41
N LYS A 391 -11.24 24.97 0.37
CA LYS A 391 -9.81 25.13 0.09
C LYS A 391 -9.45 24.30 -1.15
N PRO A 392 -8.46 24.74 -1.94
CA PRO A 392 -8.04 23.99 -3.11
C PRO A 392 -7.47 22.63 -2.72
N ILE A 393 -7.73 21.63 -3.55
CA ILE A 393 -7.10 20.31 -3.44
C ILE A 393 -5.67 20.44 -3.98
N LEU A 394 -4.66 20.15 -3.16
CA LEU A 394 -3.25 20.36 -3.52
C LEU A 394 -2.46 19.07 -3.74
N ALA A 395 -3.00 17.94 -3.29
CA ALA A 395 -2.47 16.62 -3.55
C ALA A 395 -3.61 15.60 -3.58
N MET A 396 -3.45 14.58 -4.41
CA MET A 396 -4.35 13.44 -4.51
C MET A 396 -3.53 12.17 -4.66
N CYS A 397 -4.02 11.06 -4.13
CA CYS A 397 -3.40 9.77 -4.35
C CYS A 397 -4.43 8.64 -4.32
N GLN A 398 -4.10 7.56 -5.02
CA GLN A 398 -4.84 6.32 -4.95
C GLN A 398 -4.46 5.54 -3.70
N VAL A 399 -5.46 5.07 -2.94
CA VAL A 399 -5.26 4.09 -1.88
C VAL A 399 -6.30 2.98 -2.02
N GLY A 400 -5.91 1.91 -2.70
CA GLY A 400 -6.83 0.90 -3.20
C GLY A 400 -7.87 1.50 -4.16
N ARG A 401 -9.16 1.33 -3.88
CA ARG A 401 -10.28 1.97 -4.59
C ARG A 401 -10.59 3.39 -4.13
N ARG A 402 -9.96 3.86 -3.06
CA ARG A 402 -10.24 5.18 -2.51
C ARG A 402 -9.41 6.23 -3.22
N LEU A 403 -10.06 7.33 -3.53
CA LEU A 403 -9.40 8.58 -3.86
C LEU A 403 -9.21 9.37 -2.56
N VAL A 404 -7.96 9.57 -2.16
CA VAL A 404 -7.62 10.40 -1.01
C VAL A 404 -7.15 11.77 -1.49
N LEU A 405 -7.68 12.82 -0.88
CA LEU A 405 -7.49 14.22 -1.26
C LEU A 405 -6.97 15.03 -0.09
N ALA A 406 -6.02 15.92 -0.34
CA ALA A 406 -5.52 16.89 0.62
C ALA A 406 -6.08 18.30 0.32
N SER A 407 -6.86 18.85 1.24
CA SER A 407 -7.50 20.17 1.11
C SER A 407 -7.44 20.91 2.45
N GLY A 408 -6.75 22.06 2.49
CA GLY A 408 -6.51 22.76 3.75
C GLY A 408 -5.75 21.87 4.75
N PRO A 409 -6.08 21.87 6.06
CA PRO A 409 -5.44 21.02 7.04
C PRO A 409 -5.96 19.56 7.04
N GLN A 410 -6.93 19.24 6.16
CA GLN A 410 -7.69 18.01 6.19
C GLN A 410 -7.37 17.07 5.03
N ILE A 411 -7.56 15.77 5.29
CA ILE A 411 -7.70 14.75 4.27
C ILE A 411 -9.17 14.34 4.12
N HIS A 412 -9.55 14.04 2.89
CA HIS A 412 -10.88 13.52 2.54
C HIS A 412 -10.70 12.25 1.71
N ALA A 413 -11.53 11.23 1.94
CA ALA A 413 -11.52 10.00 1.16
C ALA A 413 -12.87 9.77 0.50
N LEU A 414 -12.83 9.35 -0.78
CA LEU A 414 -13.98 9.00 -1.58
C LEU A 414 -13.84 7.54 -2.04
N ASP A 415 -14.83 6.71 -1.74
CA ASP A 415 -14.95 5.40 -2.37
C ASP A 415 -15.52 5.56 -3.79
N THR A 416 -14.77 5.10 -4.79
CA THR A 416 -15.08 5.33 -6.20
C THR A 416 -16.23 4.46 -6.73
N GLU A 417 -16.57 3.33 -6.10
CA GLU A 417 -17.71 2.50 -6.52
C GLU A 417 -19.03 3.06 -5.99
N GLY A 418 -19.10 3.34 -4.68
CA GLY A 418 -20.29 3.90 -4.03
C GLY A 418 -20.47 5.39 -4.26
N SER A 419 -19.42 6.10 -4.70
CA SER A 419 -19.36 7.57 -4.71
C SER A 419 -19.74 8.18 -3.34
N VAL A 420 -19.29 7.52 -2.27
CA VAL A 420 -19.57 7.91 -0.88
C VAL A 420 -18.32 8.52 -0.25
N TRP A 421 -18.48 9.69 0.35
CA TRP A 421 -17.43 10.36 1.10
C TRP A 421 -17.33 9.83 2.52
N GLU A 422 -16.10 9.57 2.97
CA GLU A 422 -15.79 9.34 4.37
C GLU A 422 -15.72 10.66 5.14
N ALA A 423 -15.76 10.57 6.48
CA ALA A 423 -15.61 11.74 7.34
C ALA A 423 -14.23 12.39 7.12
N PRO A 424 -14.15 13.72 6.92
CA PRO A 424 -12.87 14.43 6.84
C PRO A 424 -12.04 14.25 8.11
N VAL A 425 -10.73 14.15 7.96
CA VAL A 425 -9.80 14.04 9.11
C VAL A 425 -8.83 15.21 9.12
N ASP A 426 -8.74 15.90 10.26
CA ASP A 426 -7.73 16.92 10.52
C ASP A 426 -6.37 16.26 10.71
N VAL A 427 -5.43 16.54 9.80
CA VAL A 427 -4.06 16.02 9.85
C VAL A 427 -3.10 17.08 10.39
N LEU A 428 -3.35 18.35 10.08
CA LEU A 428 -2.59 19.47 10.61
C LEU A 428 -3.38 20.16 11.72
N THR A 429 -2.70 20.50 12.81
CA THR A 429 -3.27 21.33 13.89
C THR A 429 -3.15 22.85 13.60
N SER A 430 -2.45 23.21 12.53
CA SER A 430 -2.21 24.60 12.13
C SER A 430 -3.14 25.05 11.00
N THR A 431 -3.11 26.34 10.69
CA THR A 431 -3.81 26.91 9.52
C THR A 431 -3.08 26.66 8.20
N ASP A 432 -2.00 25.89 8.20
CA ASP A 432 -1.29 25.49 6.99
C ASP A 432 -2.15 24.54 6.13
N SER A 433 -1.82 24.43 4.86
CA SER A 433 -2.50 23.53 3.94
C SER A 433 -1.58 22.37 3.58
N LEU A 434 -2.10 21.16 3.68
CA LEU A 434 -1.48 19.96 3.11
C LEU A 434 -1.23 20.17 1.63
N SER A 435 -0.03 19.82 1.17
CA SER A 435 0.40 20.06 -0.21
C SER A 435 1.18 18.93 -0.84
N LEU A 436 1.58 17.95 -0.04
CA LEU A 436 2.34 16.78 -0.46
C LEU A 436 1.76 15.55 0.23
N MET A 437 1.65 14.47 -0.53
CA MET A 437 1.06 13.21 -0.09
C MET A 437 1.66 12.06 -0.90
N THR A 438 2.05 10.98 -0.23
CA THR A 438 2.47 9.72 -0.87
C THR A 438 2.02 8.55 -0.02
N SER A 439 1.55 7.48 -0.64
CA SER A 439 1.17 6.24 0.04
C SER A 439 2.29 5.21 -0.04
N SER A 440 2.33 4.31 0.95
CA SER A 440 3.13 3.08 0.91
C SER A 440 2.51 2.03 1.82
N GLY A 441 1.87 1.05 1.17
CA GLY A 441 1.03 0.04 1.79
C GLY A 441 0.01 0.60 2.75
N SER A 442 0.05 0.16 4.01
CA SER A 442 -0.87 0.57 5.07
C SER A 442 -0.77 2.03 5.53
N VAL A 443 0.15 2.83 4.98
CA VAL A 443 0.48 4.16 5.51
C VAL A 443 0.46 5.24 4.42
N LEU A 444 -0.01 6.42 4.81
CA LEU A 444 0.00 7.65 4.04
C LEU A 444 0.92 8.68 4.71
N PHE A 445 1.86 9.23 3.97
CA PHE A 445 2.75 10.30 4.43
C PHE A 445 2.29 11.64 3.86
N CYS A 446 2.01 12.60 4.75
CA CYS A 446 1.43 13.90 4.40
C CYS A 446 2.30 15.05 4.92
N CYS A 447 2.43 16.14 4.15
CA CYS A 447 3.17 17.34 4.58
C CYS A 447 2.42 18.64 4.23
N GLY A 448 2.46 19.59 5.17
CA GLY A 448 2.00 20.97 4.95
C GLY A 448 2.93 21.77 4.04
N LYS A 449 2.39 22.79 3.36
CA LYS A 449 3.09 23.65 2.39
C LYS A 449 4.28 24.41 2.97
N LYS A 450 4.23 24.73 4.26
CA LYS A 450 5.29 25.44 4.99
C LYS A 450 5.89 24.59 6.11
N SER A 451 5.63 23.28 6.09
CA SER A 451 5.99 22.35 7.16
C SER A 451 7.39 21.76 6.97
N THR A 452 8.06 21.51 8.09
CA THR A 452 9.26 20.67 8.19
C THR A 452 8.95 19.30 8.80
N ASN A 453 7.67 18.99 8.99
CA ASN A 453 7.20 17.78 9.64
C ASN A 453 6.42 16.93 8.64
N VAL A 454 6.69 15.62 8.70
CA VAL A 454 5.94 14.57 8.02
C VAL A 454 4.90 14.03 8.99
N GLN A 455 3.65 13.98 8.55
CA GLN A 455 2.54 13.34 9.26
C GLN A 455 2.34 11.94 8.70
N VAL A 456 2.20 10.95 9.58
CA VAL A 456 2.03 9.54 9.24
C VAL A 456 0.61 9.14 9.61
N VAL A 457 -0.17 8.85 8.57
CA VAL A 457 -1.60 8.56 8.65
C VAL A 457 -1.82 7.09 8.33
N ASP A 458 -2.60 6.41 9.16
CA ASP A 458 -3.02 5.04 8.88
C ASP A 458 -4.07 5.07 7.77
N VAL A 459 -3.83 4.30 6.71
CA VAL A 459 -4.74 4.25 5.58
C VAL A 459 -6.11 3.70 5.99
N PHE A 460 -6.16 2.74 6.91
CA PHE A 460 -7.40 2.05 7.26
C PHE A 460 -8.35 2.94 8.07
N SER A 461 -7.83 3.63 9.09
CA SER A 461 -8.59 4.50 9.98
C SER A 461 -8.58 5.98 9.58
N LEU A 462 -7.72 6.37 8.64
CA LEU A 462 -7.41 7.76 8.26
C LEU A 462 -6.92 8.63 9.43
N LYS A 463 -6.51 8.02 10.54
CA LYS A 463 -6.01 8.75 11.72
C LYS A 463 -4.50 8.94 11.67
N VAL A 464 -4.05 10.12 12.07
CA VAL A 464 -2.64 10.38 12.35
C VAL A 464 -2.24 9.56 13.57
N PHE A 465 -1.23 8.71 13.43
CA PHE A 465 -0.71 7.91 14.55
C PHE A 465 0.76 8.18 14.85
N ASN A 466 1.50 8.83 13.93
CA ASN A 466 2.89 9.19 14.13
C ASN A 466 3.23 10.49 13.36
N HIS A 467 4.28 11.20 13.79
CA HIS A 467 4.83 12.35 13.10
C HIS A 467 6.30 12.56 13.45
N PHE A 468 7.09 13.11 12.54
CA PHE A 468 8.50 13.43 12.80
C PHE A 468 8.96 14.65 11.99
N GLY A 469 10.00 15.32 12.49
CA GLY A 469 10.55 16.56 11.91
C GLY A 469 11.93 16.39 11.30
N ILE A 470 12.19 17.09 10.18
CA ILE A 470 13.48 17.05 9.48
C ILE A 470 14.45 18.18 9.85
N ALA A 471 13.97 19.19 10.59
CA ALA A 471 14.71 20.42 10.83
C ALA A 471 16.05 20.20 11.54
N ALA A 472 16.12 19.27 12.50
CA ALA A 472 17.36 18.94 13.21
C ALA A 472 18.41 18.33 12.27
N CYS A 473 18.00 17.42 11.37
CA CYS A 473 18.89 16.82 10.38
C CYS A 473 19.48 17.90 9.44
N VAL A 474 18.63 18.79 8.91
CA VAL A 474 19.10 19.90 8.04
C VAL A 474 20.03 20.86 8.76
N ARG A 475 19.74 21.19 10.03
CA ARG A 475 20.61 22.05 10.83
C ARG A 475 22.01 21.45 10.99
N ASN A 476 22.10 20.14 11.22
CA ASN A 476 23.37 19.43 11.33
C ASN A 476 24.14 19.43 10.00
N GLN A 477 23.44 19.27 8.86
CA GLN A 477 24.04 19.36 7.52
C GLN A 477 24.57 20.76 7.18
N LEU A 478 24.11 21.79 7.89
CA LEU A 478 24.57 23.17 7.77
C LEU A 478 25.63 23.56 8.81
N ALA A 479 26.00 22.66 9.74
CA ALA A 479 27.03 22.92 10.74
C ALA A 479 28.40 23.07 10.05
N GLY A 480 28.85 24.30 9.86
CA GLY A 480 30.06 24.63 9.10
C GLY A 480 29.83 25.59 7.92
N ARG A 481 28.56 25.95 7.64
CA ARG A 481 28.24 27.09 6.76
C ARG A 481 28.17 28.38 7.57
N GLU A 482 28.39 29.51 6.91
CA GLU A 482 28.25 30.84 7.51
C GLU A 482 26.86 31.04 8.11
N ASP A 483 26.81 31.79 9.22
CA ASP A 483 25.58 32.01 9.98
C ASP A 483 24.47 32.63 9.13
N ILE A 484 24.80 33.57 8.25
CA ILE A 484 23.85 34.21 7.34
C ILE A 484 23.20 33.17 6.41
N ILE A 485 24.00 32.27 5.83
CA ILE A 485 23.49 31.21 4.94
C ILE A 485 22.63 30.23 5.73
N ARG A 486 23.07 29.87 6.94
CA ARG A 486 22.38 28.94 7.82
C ARG A 486 21.02 29.49 8.26
N GLU A 487 20.96 30.73 8.71
CA GLU A 487 19.72 31.41 9.10
C GLU A 487 18.77 31.56 7.92
N HIS A 488 19.26 31.97 6.74
CA HIS A 488 18.44 32.09 5.54
C HIS A 488 17.82 30.74 5.14
N LYS A 489 18.62 29.68 5.05
CA LYS A 489 18.14 28.34 4.68
C LYS A 489 17.20 27.73 5.72
N MET A 490 17.47 27.94 7.01
CA MET A 490 16.60 27.45 8.09
C MET A 490 15.28 28.24 8.17
N GLY A 491 15.31 29.55 7.94
CA GLY A 491 14.12 30.41 7.99
C GLY A 491 13.10 30.15 6.87
N CYS A 492 13.55 29.60 5.74
CA CYS A 492 12.69 29.18 4.63
C CYS A 492 12.57 27.65 4.48
N LEU A 493 13.02 26.89 5.49
CA LEU A 493 13.03 25.44 5.43
C LEU A 493 11.61 24.90 5.34
N ARG A 494 11.36 24.07 4.32
CA ARG A 494 10.14 23.30 4.14
C ARG A 494 10.45 22.02 3.39
N ILE A 495 9.56 21.04 3.53
CA ILE A 495 9.55 19.86 2.68
C ILE A 495 9.03 20.30 1.30
N SER A 496 9.84 20.11 0.26
CA SER A 496 9.49 20.44 -1.13
C SER A 496 8.93 19.24 -1.87
N CYS A 497 9.31 18.03 -1.47
CA CYS A 497 8.80 16.79 -2.03
C CYS A 497 8.96 15.60 -1.10
N ILE A 498 8.13 14.59 -1.32
CA ILE A 498 8.15 13.33 -0.60
C ILE A 498 7.79 12.20 -1.56
N THR A 499 8.43 11.06 -1.42
CA THR A 499 8.10 9.83 -2.15
C THR A 499 8.60 8.62 -1.37
N VAL A 500 8.10 7.45 -1.72
CA VAL A 500 8.60 6.18 -1.21
C VAL A 500 9.21 5.38 -2.37
N ALA A 501 10.43 4.90 -2.18
CA ALA A 501 11.13 4.05 -3.15
C ALA A 501 12.16 3.19 -2.41
N THR A 502 12.37 1.94 -2.88
CA THR A 502 13.37 0.99 -2.33
C THR A 502 13.31 0.88 -0.81
N SER A 503 12.10 0.78 -0.26
CA SER A 503 11.87 0.70 1.18
C SER A 503 12.47 1.85 1.99
N GLN A 504 12.64 3.01 1.35
CA GLN A 504 13.01 4.27 1.99
C GLN A 504 11.97 5.34 1.68
N LEU A 505 11.73 6.19 2.67
CA LEU A 505 11.03 7.45 2.47
C LEU A 505 12.07 8.50 2.12
N TRP A 506 11.88 9.15 0.96
CA TRP A 506 12.77 10.18 0.47
C TRP A 506 12.09 11.54 0.55
N ILE A 507 12.82 12.52 1.09
CA ILE A 507 12.32 13.83 1.44
C ILE A 507 13.23 14.89 0.83
N GLY A 508 12.73 15.66 -0.13
CA GLY A 508 13.42 16.84 -0.62
C GLY A 508 13.10 18.07 0.20
N THR A 509 14.09 18.94 0.36
CA THR A 509 13.98 20.15 1.18
C THR A 509 14.23 21.42 0.36
N SER A 510 13.59 22.53 0.74
CA SER A 510 13.88 23.85 0.13
C SER A 510 15.33 24.31 0.31
N ALA A 511 16.06 23.74 1.27
CA ALA A 511 17.47 24.03 1.54
C ALA A 511 18.45 23.34 0.57
N GLY A 512 17.97 22.44 -0.31
CA GLY A 512 18.80 21.70 -1.26
C GLY A 512 19.47 20.46 -0.66
N PHE A 513 18.81 19.83 0.31
CA PHE A 513 19.20 18.53 0.84
C PHE A 513 18.13 17.50 0.50
N ILE A 514 18.59 16.28 0.22
CA ILE A 514 17.75 15.09 0.13
C ILE A 514 17.97 14.32 1.44
N ILE A 515 16.88 14.08 2.15
CA ILE A 515 16.86 13.29 3.38
C ILE A 515 16.22 11.96 3.09
N THR A 516 16.81 10.89 3.61
CA THR A 516 16.24 9.55 3.53
C THR A 516 16.07 8.95 4.91
N THR A 517 15.08 8.09 5.02
CA THR A 517 14.85 7.28 6.21
C THR A 517 14.27 5.92 5.82
N PRO A 518 14.69 4.82 6.46
CA PRO A 518 14.08 3.52 6.23
C PRO A 518 12.56 3.59 6.46
N LEU A 519 11.79 3.07 5.51
CA LEU A 519 10.34 3.19 5.49
C LEU A 519 9.71 2.60 6.76
N HIS A 520 10.17 1.42 7.21
CA HIS A 520 9.72 0.82 8.46
C HIS A 520 9.91 1.73 9.67
N CYS A 521 11.05 2.42 9.77
CA CYS A 521 11.33 3.36 10.85
C CYS A 521 10.42 4.59 10.74
N ALA A 522 10.22 5.13 9.53
CA ALA A 522 9.31 6.26 9.32
C ALA A 522 7.86 5.93 9.70
N LYS A 523 7.43 4.67 9.50
CA LYS A 523 6.11 4.19 9.92
C LYS A 523 6.01 4.11 11.45
N THR A 524 6.98 3.49 12.12
CA THR A 524 6.82 3.01 13.50
C THR A 524 7.50 3.86 14.57
N GLN A 525 8.54 4.62 14.24
CA GLN A 525 9.36 5.32 15.22
C GLN A 525 9.00 6.81 15.30
N PRO A 526 8.93 7.40 16.49
CA PRO A 526 8.67 8.84 16.65
C PRO A 526 9.86 9.70 16.17
N ASN A 527 11.08 9.16 16.25
CA ASN A 527 12.31 9.81 15.79
C ASN A 527 13.08 8.84 14.88
N PRO A 528 12.64 8.69 13.62
CA PRO A 528 13.30 7.77 12.70
C PRO A 528 14.71 8.30 12.36
N PRO A 529 15.67 7.40 12.07
CA PRO A 529 17.00 7.82 11.66
C PRO A 529 16.91 8.54 10.31
N LEU A 530 17.45 9.75 10.26
CA LEU A 530 17.46 10.61 9.07
C LEU A 530 18.88 10.75 8.53
N SER A 531 19.09 10.36 7.27
CA SER A 531 20.36 10.53 6.57
C SER A 531 20.23 11.66 5.55
N GLY A 532 21.08 12.68 5.65
CA GLY A 532 21.08 13.82 4.73
C GLY A 532 22.21 13.71 3.71
N ARG A 533 21.91 13.95 2.44
CA ARG A 533 22.88 14.11 1.35
C ARG A 533 22.66 15.43 0.64
N VAL A 534 23.76 16.04 0.17
CA VAL A 534 23.68 17.22 -0.70
C VAL A 534 23.08 16.76 -2.02
N GLY A 535 21.96 17.36 -2.41
CA GLY A 535 21.32 17.12 -3.68
C GLY A 535 20.73 18.42 -4.18
N PHE A 536 21.10 18.85 -5.39
CA PHE A 536 20.45 19.98 -6.04
C PHE A 536 19.05 19.59 -6.51
N LEU A 537 18.13 19.37 -5.58
CA LEU A 537 16.77 18.97 -5.85
C LEU A 537 15.84 20.15 -5.51
N ARG A 538 15.53 20.98 -6.51
CA ARG A 538 14.48 22.00 -6.39
C ARG A 538 13.07 21.44 -6.65
N ILE A 539 12.91 20.11 -6.78
CA ILE A 539 11.75 19.52 -7.44
C ILE A 539 11.16 18.35 -6.65
N ARG A 540 9.85 18.16 -6.83
CA ARG A 540 9.06 16.92 -6.67
C ARG A 540 9.58 15.72 -7.47
N LEU A 541 10.87 15.39 -7.37
CA LEU A 541 11.47 14.31 -8.14
C LEU A 541 12.46 13.49 -7.32
N LEU A 542 11.92 12.42 -6.75
CA LEU A 542 12.68 11.23 -6.46
C LEU A 542 11.94 10.13 -7.21
N LEU A 543 12.45 9.80 -8.38
CA LEU A 543 11.94 8.71 -9.19
C LEU A 543 13.12 7.76 -9.34
N TRP A 544 12.98 6.54 -8.83
CA TRP A 544 13.90 5.46 -9.13
C TRP A 544 13.11 4.21 -9.47
N LEU A 545 13.82 3.36 -10.19
CA LEU A 545 13.39 2.26 -11.01
C LEU A 545 13.85 0.97 -10.32
N GLU A 546 12.97 0.01 -10.04
CA GLU A 546 13.43 -1.33 -9.65
C GLU A 546 14.35 -1.88 -10.76
N GLU A 547 15.61 -2.14 -10.44
CA GLU A 547 16.50 -2.92 -11.30
C GLU A 547 15.96 -4.35 -11.35
N SER A 548 15.63 -4.83 -12.54
CA SER A 548 15.64 -6.25 -12.83
C SER A 548 17.10 -6.72 -12.75
N GLU A 549 17.41 -7.52 -11.73
CA GLU A 549 18.72 -8.16 -11.60
C GLU A 549 18.93 -9.14 -12.76
N GLU A 550 19.80 -8.79 -13.71
CA GLU A 550 20.61 -9.76 -14.46
C GLU A 550 22.10 -9.46 -14.21
N LEU A 551 22.69 -10.20 -13.26
CA LEU A 551 23.95 -10.96 -13.42
C LEU A 551 24.24 -11.84 -12.20
#